data_AF-A0A8J9WNX8-F1
#
_entry.id   AF-A0A8J9WNX8-F1
#
_cell.length_a   1.000
_cell.length_b   1.000
_cell.length_c   1.000
_cell.angle_alpha   90.00
_cell.angle_beta   90.00
_cell.angle_gamma   90.00
#
_symmetry.space_group_name_H-M   'P 1'
#
loop_
_entity.id
_entity.type
_entity.pdbx_description
1 polymer ?
#
loop_
_entity_poly.entity_id
_entity_poly.type
_entity_poly.pdbx_seq_one_letter_code
_entity_poly.pdbx_strand_id
1 'polypeptide(L)'
;MALVKFLKDTYKRDSVLDALKAGGWKAFLDGTLAQTTLVHGPNATLVGSDGFGNKYYERMTEQYGRHRWVVFGDLDWPSGQESSTVPPEWHGWLHCITDSSPATADVSYPIYHVPHHANKTGTPSSYAPKGAWQNPSKRSWKKVQAWDPASAAASA
;
A
#
# COMPACT_ATOMS: atom_id res chain seq x y z
N MET A 1 -7.03 -29.10 -1.26
CA MET A 1 -5.56 -28.99 -1.41
C MET A 1 -5.13 -27.56 -1.77
N ALA A 2 -5.70 -26.93 -2.81
CA ALA A 2 -5.32 -25.57 -3.25
C ALA A 2 -5.52 -24.47 -2.19
N LEU A 3 -6.66 -24.47 -1.47
CA LEU A 3 -6.95 -23.48 -0.43
C LEU A 3 -5.94 -23.53 0.74
N VAL A 4 -5.59 -24.74 1.18
CA VAL A 4 -4.64 -24.95 2.27
C VAL A 4 -3.25 -24.47 1.88
N LYS A 5 -2.83 -24.75 0.63
CA LYS A 5 -1.56 -24.24 0.09
C LYS A 5 -1.57 -22.72 0.06
N PHE A 6 -2.64 -22.12 -0.43
CA PHE A 6 -2.79 -20.67 -0.50
C PHE A 6 -2.74 -19.99 0.88
N LEU A 7 -3.45 -20.51 1.88
CA LEU A 7 -3.41 -19.96 3.24
C LEU A 7 -2.02 -20.07 3.88
N LYS A 8 -1.34 -21.20 3.68
CA LYS A 8 0.04 -21.39 4.15
C LYS A 8 0.99 -20.40 3.48
N ASP A 9 0.87 -20.22 2.17
CA ASP A 9 1.69 -19.29 1.40
C ASP A 9 1.44 -17.85 1.86
N THR A 10 0.17 -17.42 1.97
CA THR A 10 -0.24 -16.08 2.39
C THR A 10 0.27 -15.72 3.78
N TYR A 11 0.11 -16.62 4.77
CA TYR A 11 0.54 -16.38 6.15
C TYR A 11 1.99 -16.81 6.44
N LYS A 12 2.72 -17.36 5.45
CA LYS A 12 4.09 -17.91 5.59
C LYS A 12 4.20 -18.91 6.75
N ARG A 13 3.25 -19.86 6.86
CA ARG A 13 3.22 -20.89 7.94
C ARG A 13 3.07 -22.29 7.36
N ASP A 14 3.73 -23.27 7.96
CA ASP A 14 3.69 -24.66 7.51
C ASP A 14 2.41 -25.40 7.91
N SER A 15 1.71 -24.94 8.95
CA SER A 15 0.50 -25.57 9.47
C SER A 15 -0.72 -24.65 9.33
N VAL A 16 -1.88 -25.25 9.03
CA VAL A 16 -3.15 -24.51 8.90
C VAL A 16 -3.58 -23.93 10.24
N LEU A 17 -3.35 -24.66 11.34
CA LEU A 17 -3.64 -24.18 12.69
C LEU A 17 -2.79 -22.97 13.05
N ASP A 18 -1.52 -22.93 12.64
CA ASP A 18 -0.66 -21.77 12.89
C ASP A 18 -1.02 -20.59 11.99
N ALA A 19 -1.41 -20.84 10.74
CA ALA A 19 -1.98 -19.80 9.88
C ALA A 19 -3.28 -19.24 10.47
N LEU A 20 -4.15 -20.10 11.00
CA LEU A 20 -5.39 -19.69 11.67
C LEU A 20 -5.08 -18.87 12.91
N LYS A 21 -4.16 -19.31 13.78
CA LYS A 21 -3.71 -18.59 14.98
C LYS A 21 -3.00 -17.27 14.67
N ALA A 22 -2.26 -17.19 13.55
CA ALA A 22 -1.56 -15.99 13.10
C ALA A 22 -2.50 -14.92 12.50
N GLY A 23 -3.82 -15.14 12.53
CA GLY A 23 -4.80 -14.20 12.02
C GLY A 23 -5.62 -14.72 10.85
N GLY A 24 -5.40 -15.95 10.39
CA GLY A 24 -6.25 -16.61 9.38
C GLY A 24 -7.71 -16.74 9.80
N TRP A 25 -7.99 -16.79 11.11
CA TRP A 25 -9.37 -16.74 11.62
C TRP A 25 -10.07 -15.40 11.30
N LYS A 26 -9.31 -14.30 11.12
CA LYS A 26 -9.87 -12.99 10.76
C LYS A 26 -10.50 -13.01 9.38
N ALA A 27 -10.08 -13.91 8.47
CA ALA A 27 -10.72 -14.08 7.17
C ALA A 27 -12.20 -14.49 7.27
N PHE A 28 -12.65 -15.07 8.39
CA PHE A 28 -14.08 -15.35 8.61
C PHE A 28 -14.88 -14.10 9.01
N LEU A 29 -14.21 -13.08 9.53
CA LEU A 29 -14.83 -11.80 9.91
C LEU A 29 -14.66 -10.72 8.83
N ASP A 30 -13.58 -10.80 8.06
CA ASP A 30 -13.32 -9.93 6.92
C ASP A 30 -13.79 -10.61 5.63
N GLY A 31 -14.94 -10.14 5.12
CA GLY A 31 -15.54 -10.64 3.89
C GLY A 31 -14.64 -10.45 2.66
N THR A 32 -13.82 -9.40 2.62
CA THR A 32 -12.92 -9.11 1.49
C THR A 32 -11.77 -10.11 1.47
N LEU A 33 -11.21 -10.41 2.66
CA LEU A 33 -10.17 -11.43 2.80
C LEU A 33 -10.74 -12.82 2.53
N ALA A 34 -11.94 -13.15 3.01
CA ALA A 34 -12.63 -14.38 2.63
C ALA A 34 -12.79 -14.48 1.10
N GLN A 35 -13.25 -13.42 0.44
CA GLN A 35 -13.48 -13.45 -0.99
C GLN A 35 -12.16 -13.66 -1.78
N THR A 36 -11.11 -12.92 -1.43
CA THR A 36 -9.81 -13.04 -2.11
C THR A 36 -9.12 -14.38 -1.83
N THR A 37 -9.20 -14.90 -0.61
CA THR A 37 -8.51 -16.14 -0.22
C THR A 37 -9.30 -17.43 -0.48
N LEU A 38 -10.61 -17.43 -0.21
CA LEU A 38 -11.46 -18.63 -0.29
C LEU A 38 -12.09 -18.78 -1.68
N VAL A 39 -12.51 -17.68 -2.32
CA VAL A 39 -13.23 -17.73 -3.61
C VAL A 39 -12.26 -17.58 -4.78
N HIS A 40 -11.39 -16.57 -4.75
CA HIS A 40 -10.47 -16.28 -5.85
C HIS A 40 -9.13 -17.04 -5.76
N GLY A 41 -8.65 -17.30 -4.56
CA GLY A 41 -7.37 -17.99 -4.31
C GLY A 41 -7.24 -19.39 -4.96
N PRO A 42 -8.26 -20.26 -4.94
CA PRO A 42 -8.16 -21.57 -5.57
C PRO A 42 -7.90 -21.45 -7.08
N ASN A 43 -6.80 -22.06 -7.55
CA ASN A 43 -6.34 -22.05 -8.96
C ASN A 43 -5.80 -20.72 -9.49
N ALA A 44 -5.50 -19.75 -8.62
CA ALA A 44 -4.80 -18.55 -9.02
C ALA A 44 -3.30 -18.81 -9.23
N THR A 45 -2.71 -18.18 -10.24
CA THR A 45 -1.25 -18.19 -10.45
C THR A 45 -0.63 -16.99 -9.75
N LEU A 46 0.34 -17.23 -8.87
CA LEU A 46 1.13 -16.16 -8.25
C LEU A 46 2.11 -15.59 -9.29
N VAL A 47 1.95 -14.31 -9.63
CA VAL A 47 2.80 -13.61 -10.60
C VAL A 47 4.05 -13.05 -9.93
N GLY A 48 3.91 -12.51 -8.72
CA GLY A 48 5.03 -11.99 -7.95
C GLY A 48 4.62 -11.36 -6.63
N SER A 49 5.61 -10.84 -5.91
CA SER A 49 5.43 -10.10 -4.66
C SER A 49 6.25 -8.83 -4.66
N ASP A 50 5.75 -7.78 -4.02
CA ASP A 50 6.50 -6.54 -3.84
C ASP A 50 7.28 -6.49 -2.51
N GLY A 51 8.06 -5.41 -2.33
CA GLY A 51 8.82 -5.18 -1.10
C GLY A 51 7.97 -4.86 0.14
N PHE A 52 6.69 -4.52 -0.03
CA PHE A 52 5.74 -4.30 1.07
C PHE A 52 5.06 -5.60 1.51
N GLY A 53 5.32 -6.71 0.81
CA GLY A 53 4.76 -8.02 1.10
C GLY A 53 3.41 -8.27 0.44
N ASN A 54 2.93 -7.37 -0.43
CA ASN A 54 1.74 -7.61 -1.24
C ASN A 54 2.05 -8.67 -2.29
N LYS A 55 1.05 -9.51 -2.58
CA LYS A 55 1.16 -10.61 -3.54
C LYS A 55 0.16 -10.44 -4.66
N TYR A 56 0.64 -10.60 -5.88
CA TYR A 56 -0.12 -10.35 -7.09
C TYR A 56 -0.47 -11.66 -7.76
N TYR A 57 -1.76 -11.85 -8.01
CA TYR A 57 -2.32 -13.07 -8.56
C TYR A 57 -3.03 -12.79 -9.88
N GLU A 58 -2.96 -13.78 -10.77
CA GLU A 58 -3.65 -13.76 -12.05
C GLU A 58 -4.45 -15.05 -12.26
N ARG A 59 -5.59 -14.92 -12.95
CA ARG A 59 -6.42 -16.03 -13.40
C ARG A 59 -7.20 -15.63 -14.66
N MET A 60 -6.67 -16.00 -15.82
CA MET A 60 -7.26 -15.68 -17.13
C MET A 60 -8.63 -16.34 -17.41
N THR A 61 -9.03 -17.35 -16.62
CA THR A 61 -10.35 -17.98 -16.75
C THR A 61 -11.48 -17.15 -16.13
N GLU A 62 -11.16 -16.13 -15.33
CA GLU A 62 -12.14 -15.27 -14.68
C GLU A 62 -12.66 -14.18 -15.63
N GLN A 63 -13.75 -13.54 -15.22
CA GLN A 63 -14.31 -12.40 -15.96
C GLN A 63 -13.27 -11.28 -16.12
N TYR A 64 -13.28 -10.61 -17.28
CA TYR A 64 -12.47 -9.42 -17.52
C TYR A 64 -12.68 -8.38 -16.40
N GLY A 65 -11.58 -7.79 -15.92
CA GLY A 65 -11.55 -6.92 -14.74
C GLY A 65 -11.41 -7.62 -13.37
N ARG A 66 -11.66 -8.94 -13.26
CA ARG A 66 -11.46 -9.73 -12.02
C ARG A 66 -10.31 -10.74 -12.11
N HIS A 67 -9.73 -10.86 -13.29
CA HIS A 67 -8.65 -11.82 -13.58
C HIS A 67 -7.32 -11.46 -12.91
N ARG A 68 -7.10 -10.21 -12.49
CA ARG A 68 -5.92 -9.78 -11.72
C ARG A 68 -6.35 -9.20 -10.39
N TRP A 69 -5.69 -9.57 -9.30
CA TRP A 69 -5.94 -8.99 -7.99
C TRP A 69 -4.70 -9.04 -7.11
N VAL A 70 -4.74 -8.27 -6.03
CA VAL A 70 -3.69 -8.21 -5.02
C VAL A 70 -4.23 -8.76 -3.70
N VAL A 71 -3.37 -9.49 -2.98
CA VAL A 71 -3.54 -9.79 -1.56
C VAL A 71 -2.51 -8.98 -0.81
N PHE A 72 -2.96 -8.04 0.01
CA PHE A 72 -2.07 -7.15 0.75
C PHE A 72 -1.21 -7.92 1.75
N GLY A 73 0.01 -7.45 1.97
CA GLY A 73 0.95 -8.06 2.92
C GLY A 73 0.50 -7.87 4.38
N ASP A 74 -0.07 -6.71 4.68
CA ASP A 74 -0.71 -6.43 5.95
C ASP A 74 -2.19 -6.86 5.90
N LEU A 75 -2.53 -7.81 6.75
CA LEU A 75 -3.85 -8.43 6.84
C LEU A 75 -4.57 -8.05 8.14
N ASP A 76 -4.07 -7.04 8.86
CA ASP A 76 -4.67 -6.60 10.11
C ASP A 76 -5.95 -5.78 9.87
N TRP A 77 -7.09 -6.45 9.99
CA TRP A 77 -8.39 -5.78 10.02
C TRP A 77 -8.52 -4.80 11.21
N PRO A 78 -9.05 -3.58 11.02
CA PRO A 78 -9.66 -3.01 9.80
C PRO A 78 -8.73 -2.15 8.94
N SER A 79 -7.48 -1.93 9.34
CA SER A 79 -6.62 -0.87 8.80
C SER A 79 -5.45 -1.34 7.93
N GLY A 80 -5.17 -2.65 7.88
CA GLY A 80 -4.00 -3.21 7.21
C GLY A 80 -4.14 -3.31 5.68
N GLN A 81 -5.38 -3.43 5.18
CA GLN A 81 -5.63 -3.48 3.74
C GLN A 81 -5.83 -2.08 3.17
N GLU A 82 -4.75 -1.49 2.67
CA GLU A 82 -4.75 -0.14 2.09
C GLU A 82 -4.34 -0.19 0.60
N SER A 83 -5.23 0.29 -0.28
CA SER A 83 -5.04 0.23 -1.73
C SER A 83 -3.84 1.02 -2.22
N SER A 84 -3.53 2.13 -1.54
CA SER A 84 -2.36 2.96 -1.87
C SER A 84 -1.02 2.33 -1.47
N THR A 85 -1.00 1.10 -0.96
CA THR A 85 0.25 0.36 -0.66
C THR A 85 0.87 -0.26 -1.91
N VAL A 86 0.09 -0.42 -2.99
CA VAL A 86 0.56 -0.95 -4.27
C VAL A 86 1.56 0.04 -4.89
N PRO A 87 2.82 -0.37 -5.13
CA PRO A 87 3.82 0.51 -5.71
C PRO A 87 3.54 0.77 -7.21
N PRO A 88 4.12 1.84 -7.78
CA PRO A 88 3.78 2.30 -9.12
C PRO A 88 4.07 1.26 -10.21
N GLU A 89 5.10 0.44 -10.06
CA GLU A 89 5.40 -0.63 -11.02
C GLU A 89 4.27 -1.66 -11.11
N TRP A 90 3.69 -2.06 -9.96
CA TRP A 90 2.61 -3.04 -9.90
C TRP A 90 1.25 -2.42 -10.21
N HIS A 91 1.07 -1.12 -9.97
CA HIS A 91 -0.16 -0.41 -10.26
C HIS A 91 -0.54 -0.49 -11.75
N GLY A 92 0.43 -0.33 -12.66
CA GLY A 92 0.17 -0.42 -14.10
C GLY A 92 -0.35 -1.79 -14.54
N TRP A 93 0.25 -2.86 -14.02
CA TRP A 93 -0.14 -4.24 -14.33
C TRP A 93 -1.50 -4.60 -13.72
N LEU A 94 -1.73 -4.22 -12.46
CA LEU A 94 -2.98 -4.47 -11.73
C LEU A 94 -4.18 -3.80 -12.40
N HIS A 95 -4.01 -2.56 -12.87
CA HIS A 95 -5.05 -1.79 -13.57
C HIS A 95 -5.15 -2.08 -15.06
N CYS A 96 -4.50 -3.14 -15.55
CA CYS A 96 -4.54 -3.54 -16.97
C CYS A 96 -4.08 -2.42 -17.93
N ILE A 97 -3.19 -1.52 -17.47
CA ILE A 97 -2.56 -0.50 -18.32
C ILE A 97 -1.46 -1.13 -19.17
N THR A 98 -0.76 -2.12 -18.59
CA THR A 98 0.26 -2.92 -19.25
C THR A 98 0.07 -4.39 -18.93
N ASP A 99 0.41 -5.27 -19.88
CA ASP A 99 0.45 -6.72 -19.67
C ASP A 99 1.77 -7.20 -19.09
N SER A 100 2.81 -6.36 -19.16
CA SER A 100 4.12 -6.70 -18.60
C SER A 100 4.09 -6.56 -17.08
N SER A 101 4.39 -7.65 -16.36
CA SER A 101 4.52 -7.60 -14.91
C SER A 101 5.91 -7.09 -14.50
N PRO A 102 6.05 -6.36 -13.37
CA PRO A 102 7.35 -5.96 -12.84
C PRO A 102 8.26 -7.13 -12.46
N ALA A 103 7.69 -8.33 -12.30
CA ALA A 103 8.46 -9.55 -12.08
C ALA A 103 9.18 -10.04 -13.35
N THR A 104 8.70 -9.64 -14.53
CA THR A 104 9.26 -10.08 -15.83
C THR A 104 10.00 -8.95 -16.55
N ALA A 105 9.60 -7.70 -16.32
CA ALA A 105 10.18 -6.53 -16.97
C ALA A 105 11.15 -5.78 -16.04
N ASP A 106 12.30 -5.39 -16.56
CA ASP A 106 13.25 -4.53 -15.84
C ASP A 106 12.68 -3.12 -15.65
N VAL A 107 12.43 -2.75 -14.40
CA VAL A 107 11.97 -1.41 -14.03
C VAL A 107 13.18 -0.49 -13.85
N SER A 108 13.37 0.45 -14.77
CA SER A 108 14.40 1.48 -14.65
C SER A 108 13.86 2.72 -13.93
N TYR A 109 14.57 3.17 -12.90
CA TYR A 109 14.19 4.33 -12.11
C TYR A 109 15.07 5.55 -12.42
N PRO A 110 14.49 6.75 -12.57
CA PRO A 110 15.27 7.98 -12.72
C PRO A 110 15.97 8.37 -11.41
N ILE A 111 17.01 9.22 -11.51
CA ILE A 111 17.85 9.65 -10.38
C ILE A 111 17.01 10.32 -9.26
N TYR A 112 15.93 11.00 -9.63
CA TYR A 112 15.05 11.70 -8.68
C TYR A 112 13.93 10.80 -8.11
N HIS A 113 13.96 9.50 -8.37
CA HIS A 113 12.94 8.58 -7.88
C HIS A 113 12.94 8.52 -6.35
N VAL A 114 11.75 8.64 -5.77
CA VAL A 114 11.53 8.54 -4.32
C VAL A 114 10.88 7.19 -4.03
N PRO A 115 11.31 6.46 -2.98
CA PRO A 115 10.66 5.23 -2.57
C PRO A 115 9.16 5.41 -2.36
N HIS A 116 8.39 4.39 -2.73
CA HIS A 116 6.95 4.41 -2.58
C HIS A 116 6.54 4.47 -1.10
N HIS A 117 5.51 5.26 -0.80
CA HIS A 117 4.90 5.35 0.52
C HIS A 117 3.39 5.36 0.38
N ALA A 118 2.72 4.51 1.16
CA ALA A 118 1.26 4.47 1.23
C ALA A 118 0.68 5.81 1.69
N ASN A 119 -0.60 6.03 1.40
CA ASN A 119 -1.29 7.26 1.76
C ASN A 119 -1.34 7.44 3.28
N LYS A 120 -0.84 8.58 3.75
CA LYS A 120 -0.77 8.93 5.18
C LYS A 120 -1.92 9.83 5.64
N THR A 121 -2.93 10.03 4.79
CA THR A 121 -4.10 10.87 5.13
C THR A 121 -4.77 10.36 6.40
N GLY A 122 -5.16 11.28 7.29
CA GLY A 122 -5.76 10.93 8.59
C GLY A 122 -4.78 10.45 9.67
N THR A 123 -3.49 10.28 9.34
CA THR A 123 -2.45 9.95 10.32
C THR A 123 -1.73 11.22 10.83
N PRO A 124 -1.02 11.15 11.98
CA PRO A 124 -0.16 12.24 12.44
C PRO A 124 0.96 12.61 11.45
N SER A 125 1.30 11.69 10.53
CA SER A 125 2.31 11.87 9.49
C SER A 125 1.76 12.41 8.16
N SER A 126 0.51 12.88 8.15
CA SER A 126 -0.13 13.47 6.98
C SER A 126 0.58 14.74 6.49
N TYR A 127 0.50 15.01 5.19
CA TYR A 127 1.07 16.21 4.61
C TYR A 127 0.30 17.46 5.06
N ALA A 128 1.00 18.41 5.66
CA ALA A 128 0.45 19.72 6.03
C ALA A 128 1.04 20.82 5.12
N PRO A 129 0.21 21.63 4.43
CA PRO A 129 0.72 22.69 3.57
C PRO A 129 1.49 23.74 4.38
N LYS A 130 2.35 24.50 3.71
CA LYS A 130 3.28 25.44 4.37
C LYS A 130 2.61 26.52 5.24
N GLY A 131 1.34 26.85 4.95
CA GLY A 131 0.56 27.81 5.75
C GLY A 131 -0.34 27.16 6.81
N ALA A 132 -0.42 25.83 6.87
CA ALA A 132 -1.28 25.14 7.83
C ALA A 132 -0.82 25.39 9.27
N TRP A 133 -1.79 25.46 10.17
CA TRP A 133 -1.53 25.56 11.60
C TRP A 133 -0.77 24.33 12.14
N GLN A 134 -1.09 23.14 11.64
CA GLN A 134 -0.48 21.87 12.06
C GLN A 134 0.98 21.72 11.58
N ASN A 135 1.43 22.53 10.63
CA ASN A 135 2.80 22.44 10.12
C ASN A 135 3.77 23.08 11.12
N PRO A 136 4.75 22.35 11.69
CA PRO A 136 5.71 22.91 12.64
C PRO A 136 6.58 24.02 12.03
N SER A 137 6.78 23.99 10.71
CA SER A 137 7.52 24.98 9.94
C SER A 137 6.58 25.96 9.21
N LYS A 138 5.51 26.42 9.89
CA LYS A 138 4.51 27.31 9.31
C LYS A 138 5.16 28.57 8.72
N ARG A 139 5.07 28.71 7.41
CA ARG A 139 5.63 29.82 6.64
C ARG A 139 4.74 31.05 6.72
N SER A 140 5.36 32.21 6.93
CA SER A 140 4.73 33.51 6.71
C SER A 140 4.84 33.92 5.24
N TRP A 141 3.74 34.42 4.67
CA TRP A 141 3.67 34.95 3.30
C TRP A 141 3.69 36.48 3.26
N LYS A 142 4.00 37.14 4.38
CA LYS A 142 4.14 38.60 4.44
C LYS A 142 5.23 39.03 3.46
N LYS A 143 4.85 39.82 2.46
CA LYS A 143 5.78 40.40 1.47
C LYS A 143 6.51 41.63 2.01
N VAL A 144 5.91 42.29 3.00
CA VAL A 144 6.42 43.49 3.65
C VAL A 144 6.75 43.14 5.10
N GLN A 145 7.91 43.62 5.56
CA GLN A 145 8.31 43.51 6.95
C GLN A 145 7.60 44.60 7.75
N ALA A 146 7.00 44.24 8.87
CA ALA A 146 6.44 45.23 9.78
C ALA A 146 7.58 45.95 10.52
N TRP A 147 7.43 47.25 10.75
CA TRP A 147 8.37 47.99 11.58
C TRP A 147 8.25 47.55 13.05
N ASP A 148 9.36 47.15 13.67
CA ASP A 148 9.44 46.79 15.08
C ASP A 148 10.24 47.85 15.86
N PRO A 149 9.57 48.70 16.67
CA PRO A 149 10.21 49.80 17.40
C PRO A 149 11.30 49.35 18.37
N ALA A 150 11.14 48.18 18.99
CA ALA A 150 12.07 47.69 20.01
C ALA A 150 13.40 47.22 19.37
N SER A 151 13.32 46.63 18.17
CA SER A 151 14.52 46.21 17.42
C SER A 151 15.36 47.39 16.92
N ALA A 152 14.71 48.51 16.58
CA ALA A 152 15.39 49.72 16.11
C ALA A 152 16.16 50.43 17.22
N ALA A 153 15.64 50.42 18.45
CA ALA A 153 16.29 51.05 19.60
C ALA A 153 17.52 50.27 20.12
N ALA A 154 17.60 48.96 19.88
CA ALA A 154 18.71 48.11 20.33
C ALA A 154 19.94 48.11 19.38
N SER A 155 19.82 48.76 18.22
CA SER A 155 20.90 48.87 17.22
C SER A 155 21.56 50.27 17.18
N ALA A 156 21.14 51.17 18.09
CA ALA A 156 21.70 52.50 18.31
C ALA A 156 22.47 52.54 19.64
#